data_AF-A0A4P9XV45-F1
#
_entry.id   AF-A0A4P9XV45-F1
#
_cell.length_a   1.000
_cell.length_b   1.000
_cell.length_c   1.000
_cell.angle_alpha   90.00
_cell.angle_beta   90.00
_cell.angle_gamma   90.00
#
_symmetry.space_group_name_H-M   'P 1'
#
loop_
_entity.id
_entity.type
_entity.pdbx_description
1 polymer ?
#
loop_
_entity_poly.entity_id
_entity_poly.type
_entity_poly.pdbx_seq_one_letter_code
_entity_poly.pdbx_strand_id
1 'polypeptide(L)'
;MRLTADLIANSPSYMNAVRDRELYLRGNKIQAVENLGASRDQHDTIDLSDNDIRHLNNFPRLLRLRTLICCNNRVARVADELGEQLPRLNTLVLTNNALAELSDVASLGTFKELEHLVLIDNPVSRREHYREFLIWRCPSLRVIDFQRVRDQERSAAKTLFELADGELTSLAKSILEPKNAKVFVPGEGVGGVSGGSAGASGSSVPTIGLSAADQAKIREAIKNAKSLEEVAKLERMLRAGHIP
;
A
#
# COMPACT_ATOMS: atom_id res chain seq x y z
N MET A 1 -17.27 12.22 0.95
CA MET A 1 -17.12 13.57 1.53
C MET A 1 -15.64 13.80 1.79
N ARG A 2 -15.20 15.06 1.73
CA ARG A 2 -13.82 15.44 2.06
C ARG A 2 -13.68 15.64 3.57
N LEU A 3 -12.58 15.19 4.19
CA LEU A 3 -12.33 15.48 5.60
C LEU A 3 -11.79 16.90 5.74
N THR A 4 -12.66 17.88 5.97
CA THR A 4 -12.27 19.29 6.09
C THR A 4 -11.98 19.69 7.53
N ALA A 5 -11.26 20.80 7.73
CA ALA A 5 -11.06 21.38 9.05
C ALA A 5 -12.39 21.74 9.75
N ASP A 6 -13.36 22.25 8.99
CA ASP A 6 -14.70 22.57 9.51
C ASP A 6 -15.46 21.33 9.96
N LEU A 7 -15.34 20.21 9.21
CA LEU A 7 -15.94 18.95 9.64
C LEU A 7 -15.35 18.50 10.97
N ILE A 8 -14.02 18.56 11.12
CA ILE A 8 -13.34 18.20 12.37
C ILE A 8 -13.77 19.10 13.53
N ALA A 9 -13.85 20.42 13.31
CA ALA A 9 -14.22 21.38 14.34
C ALA A 9 -15.67 21.23 14.81
N ASN A 10 -16.58 20.83 13.90
CA ASN A 10 -17.99 20.62 14.20
C ASN A 10 -18.34 19.18 14.62
N SER A 11 -17.37 18.26 14.56
CA SER A 11 -17.58 16.86 14.94
C SER A 11 -17.65 16.71 16.46
N PRO A 12 -18.48 15.79 16.99
CA PRO A 12 -18.54 15.54 18.42
C PRO A 12 -17.18 15.15 18.99
N SER A 13 -16.82 15.78 20.10
CA SER A 13 -15.65 15.44 20.92
C SER A 13 -16.13 15.24 22.35
N TYR A 14 -15.90 14.06 22.90
CA TYR A 14 -16.40 13.67 24.23
C TYR A 14 -15.43 12.74 24.95
N MET A 15 -15.68 12.51 26.24
CA MET A 15 -14.96 11.49 27.01
C MET A 15 -15.65 10.14 26.80
N ASN A 16 -14.94 9.15 26.27
CA ASN A 16 -15.50 7.83 26.02
C ASN A 16 -15.53 6.95 27.28
N ALA A 17 -15.99 5.70 27.14
CA ALA A 17 -16.17 4.78 28.26
C ALA A 17 -14.87 4.40 29.00
N VAL A 18 -13.72 4.53 28.34
CA VAL A 18 -12.39 4.26 28.94
C VAL A 18 -11.71 5.54 29.44
N ARG A 19 -12.43 6.67 29.45
CA ARG A 19 -11.94 8.00 29.85
C ARG A 19 -10.86 8.58 28.94
N ASP A 20 -10.92 8.23 27.66
CA ASP A 20 -10.12 8.87 26.62
C ASP A 20 -10.94 10.00 25.98
N ARG A 21 -10.26 11.08 25.57
CA ARG A 21 -10.93 12.10 24.74
C ARG A 21 -11.02 11.58 23.31
N GLU A 22 -12.24 11.39 22.84
CA GLU A 22 -12.55 10.78 21.55
C GLU A 22 -13.07 11.82 20.55
N LEU A 23 -12.52 11.81 19.33
CA LEU A 23 -13.06 12.53 18.18
C LEU A 23 -13.92 11.58 17.35
N TYR A 24 -15.19 11.91 17.21
CA TYR A 24 -16.16 11.08 16.50
C TYR A 24 -16.31 11.52 15.03
N LEU A 25 -15.76 10.73 14.10
CA LEU A 25 -15.80 10.99 12.65
C LEU A 25 -16.56 9.91 11.87
N ARG A 26 -17.38 9.11 12.56
CA ARG A 26 -18.11 7.98 11.99
C ARG A 26 -19.15 8.39 10.94
N GLY A 27 -19.30 7.60 9.88
CA GLY A 27 -20.45 7.71 8.96
C GLY A 27 -20.42 8.89 8.00
N ASN A 28 -19.28 9.57 7.86
CA ASN A 28 -19.15 10.79 7.06
C ASN A 28 -18.82 10.53 5.57
N LYS A 29 -18.71 9.26 5.14
CA LYS A 29 -18.28 8.87 3.79
C LYS A 29 -16.93 9.48 3.40
N ILE A 30 -16.01 9.59 4.38
CA ILE A 30 -14.65 10.12 4.18
C ILE A 30 -13.88 9.15 3.30
N GLN A 31 -13.27 9.64 2.21
CA GLN A 31 -12.53 8.78 1.27
C GLN A 31 -11.03 8.74 1.53
N ALA A 32 -10.49 9.77 2.17
CA ALA A 32 -9.08 9.92 2.47
C ALA A 32 -8.91 10.67 3.79
N VAL A 33 -7.89 10.29 4.55
CA VAL A 33 -7.45 11.05 5.72
C VAL A 33 -6.72 12.29 5.24
N GLU A 34 -7.13 13.45 5.73
CA GLU A 34 -6.52 14.74 5.44
C GLU A 34 -6.97 15.77 6.48
N ASN A 35 -6.26 16.89 6.59
CA ASN A 35 -6.61 18.00 7.48
C ASN A 35 -6.74 17.65 8.97
N LEU A 36 -6.31 16.46 9.42
CA LEU A 36 -6.33 16.06 10.83
C LEU A 36 -5.49 16.96 11.73
N GLY A 37 -4.63 17.83 11.17
CA GLY A 37 -3.94 18.89 11.93
C GLY A 37 -4.92 19.85 12.62
N ALA A 38 -6.14 19.99 12.09
CA ALA A 38 -7.20 20.78 12.71
C ALA A 38 -7.68 20.20 14.06
N SER A 39 -7.40 18.92 14.35
CA SER A 39 -7.69 18.29 15.65
C SER A 39 -6.76 18.75 16.78
N ARG A 40 -5.67 19.46 16.45
CA ARG A 40 -4.70 20.06 17.38
C ARG A 40 -4.11 19.07 18.40
N ASP A 41 -4.01 17.78 18.04
CA ASP A 41 -3.46 16.72 18.90
C ASP A 41 -4.10 16.64 20.29
N GLN A 42 -5.40 16.95 20.37
CA GLN A 42 -6.14 16.98 21.63
C GLN A 42 -6.76 15.64 22.02
N HIS A 43 -6.83 14.68 21.10
CA HIS A 43 -7.62 13.47 21.23
C HIS A 43 -6.74 12.25 21.48
N ASP A 44 -7.16 11.42 22.43
CA ASP A 44 -6.55 10.13 22.74
C ASP A 44 -7.09 9.03 21.81
N THR A 45 -8.35 9.16 21.37
CA THR A 45 -9.03 8.25 20.44
C THR A 45 -9.59 9.02 19.24
N ILE A 46 -9.46 8.45 18.03
CA ILE A 46 -10.17 8.91 16.83
C ILE A 46 -10.97 7.73 16.26
N ASP A 47 -12.29 7.90 16.11
CA ASP A 47 -13.16 6.93 15.45
C ASP A 47 -13.50 7.36 14.02
N LEU A 48 -12.94 6.66 13.04
CA LEU A 48 -13.15 6.79 11.60
C LEU A 48 -14.05 5.68 11.04
N SER A 49 -14.82 4.97 11.87
CA SER A 49 -15.66 3.85 11.44
C SER A 49 -16.72 4.26 10.39
N ASP A 50 -17.19 3.31 9.59
CA ASP A 50 -18.24 3.52 8.57
C ASP A 50 -17.92 4.67 7.60
N ASN A 51 -16.69 4.68 7.09
CA ASN A 51 -16.25 5.61 6.04
C ASN A 51 -15.80 4.85 4.79
N ASP A 52 -15.26 5.55 3.80
CA ASP A 52 -14.80 4.97 2.53
C ASP A 52 -13.26 5.08 2.37
N ILE A 53 -12.51 5.09 3.48
CA ILE A 53 -11.06 5.29 3.49
C ILE A 53 -10.37 4.09 2.86
N ARG A 54 -9.50 4.35 1.88
CA ARG A 54 -8.76 3.30 1.13
C ARG A 54 -7.30 3.13 1.56
N HIS A 55 -6.71 4.19 2.08
CA HIS A 55 -5.32 4.23 2.49
C HIS A 55 -5.23 4.90 3.86
N LEU A 56 -4.56 4.26 4.80
CA LEU A 56 -4.21 4.90 6.07
C LEU A 56 -2.87 5.61 5.90
N ASN A 57 -2.96 6.90 5.60
CA ASN A 57 -1.83 7.79 5.39
C ASN A 57 -2.20 9.22 5.81
N ASN A 58 -1.31 10.19 5.54
CA ASN A 58 -1.59 11.62 5.71
C ASN A 58 -2.00 12.04 7.13
N PHE A 59 -1.57 11.30 8.15
CA PHE A 59 -1.74 11.74 9.51
C PHE A 59 -0.71 12.84 9.81
N PRO A 60 -1.10 13.95 10.46
CA PRO A 60 -0.11 14.82 11.06
C PRO A 60 0.59 14.08 12.19
N ARG A 61 1.68 14.64 12.70
CA ARG A 61 2.32 14.09 13.89
C ARG A 61 1.42 14.28 15.11
N LEU A 62 0.80 13.21 15.59
CA LEU A 62 -0.10 13.19 16.75
C LEU A 62 0.59 12.45 17.90
N LEU A 63 1.05 13.20 18.89
CA LEU A 63 1.80 12.67 20.04
C LEU A 63 0.86 12.12 21.12
N ARG A 64 -0.41 12.54 21.11
CA ARG A 64 -1.41 12.12 22.10
C ARG A 64 -2.22 10.90 21.65
N LEU A 65 -2.42 10.71 20.35
CA LEU A 65 -3.29 9.64 19.84
C LEU A 65 -2.80 8.25 20.27
N ARG A 66 -3.64 7.51 20.98
CA ARG A 66 -3.38 6.14 21.46
C ARG A 66 -4.23 5.10 20.74
N THR A 67 -5.46 5.46 20.36
CA THR A 67 -6.42 4.53 19.80
C THR A 67 -6.95 5.05 18.46
N LEU A 68 -6.81 4.26 17.41
CA LEU A 68 -7.40 4.53 16.10
C LEU A 68 -8.40 3.43 15.76
N ILE A 69 -9.66 3.81 15.64
CA ILE A 69 -10.75 2.91 15.26
C ILE A 69 -11.14 3.22 13.81
N CYS A 70 -11.05 2.24 12.93
CA CYS A 70 -11.32 2.40 11.50
C CYS A 70 -12.10 1.19 10.97
N CYS A 71 -13.18 0.83 11.66
CA CYS A 71 -14.02 -0.31 11.27
C CYS A 71 -14.82 0.01 10.00
N ASN A 72 -15.18 -1.01 9.22
CA ASN A 72 -16.07 -0.88 8.05
C ASN A 72 -15.61 0.21 7.07
N ASN A 73 -14.34 0.13 6.69
CA ASN A 73 -13.74 1.00 5.68
C ASN A 73 -13.26 0.15 4.49
N ARG A 74 -12.46 0.72 3.60
CA ARG A 74 -11.91 0.02 2.42
C ARG A 74 -10.38 0.04 2.44
N VAL A 75 -9.78 0.07 3.64
CA VAL A 75 -8.34 0.22 3.80
C VAL A 75 -7.66 -0.98 3.17
N ALA A 76 -6.90 -0.75 2.11
CA ALA A 76 -6.14 -1.77 1.40
C ALA A 76 -4.63 -1.63 1.64
N ARG A 77 -4.16 -0.48 2.15
CA ARG A 77 -2.75 -0.23 2.49
C ARG A 77 -2.61 0.69 3.67
N VAL A 78 -1.56 0.47 4.45
CA VAL A 78 -1.08 1.35 5.52
C VAL A 78 0.23 1.98 5.07
N ALA A 79 0.42 3.28 5.29
CA ALA A 79 1.67 3.96 4.93
C ALA A 79 2.84 3.53 5.84
N ASP A 80 4.05 3.48 5.28
CA ASP A 80 5.25 3.05 6.00
C ASP A 80 5.63 4.05 7.10
N GLU A 81 5.50 5.35 6.81
CA GLU A 81 5.81 6.45 7.73
C GLU A 81 4.76 6.63 8.85
N LEU A 82 3.67 5.87 8.86
CA LEU A 82 2.57 6.09 9.79
C LEU A 82 2.99 5.87 11.26
N GLY A 83 3.93 4.97 11.51
CA GLY A 83 4.52 4.76 12.84
C GLY A 83 5.30 5.96 13.37
N GLU A 84 5.86 6.81 12.49
CA GLU A 84 6.54 8.05 12.88
C GLU A 84 5.56 9.19 13.15
N GLN A 85 4.44 9.22 12.41
CA GLN A 85 3.36 10.18 12.57
C GLN A 85 2.56 9.91 13.85
N LEU A 86 2.37 8.65 14.22
CA LEU A 86 1.59 8.22 15.38
C LEU A 86 2.47 7.44 16.39
N PRO A 87 3.49 8.09 17.00
CA PRO A 87 4.52 7.38 17.78
C PRO A 87 4.01 6.72 19.07
N ARG A 88 2.84 7.12 19.56
CA ARG A 88 2.20 6.60 20.80
C ARG A 88 0.97 5.74 20.51
N LEU A 89 0.73 5.37 19.25
CA LEU A 89 -0.40 4.53 18.89
C LEU A 89 -0.24 3.14 19.52
N ASN A 90 -1.22 2.79 20.34
CA ASN A 90 -1.24 1.56 21.13
C ASN A 90 -2.31 0.58 20.65
N THR A 91 -3.45 1.09 20.19
CA THR A 91 -4.57 0.28 19.70
C THR A 91 -4.97 0.69 18.28
N LEU A 92 -4.97 -0.26 17.36
CA LEU A 92 -5.42 -0.09 15.97
C LEU A 92 -6.50 -1.13 15.64
N VAL A 93 -7.70 -0.64 15.32
CA VAL A 93 -8.84 -1.49 14.96
C VAL A 93 -9.19 -1.26 13.49
N LEU A 94 -9.03 -2.30 12.68
CA LEU A 94 -9.28 -2.31 11.24
C LEU A 94 -10.28 -3.40 10.83
N THR A 95 -11.22 -3.74 11.71
CA THR A 95 -12.24 -4.75 11.43
C THR A 95 -13.00 -4.42 10.15
N ASN A 96 -13.24 -5.43 9.30
CA ASN A 96 -13.97 -5.31 8.03
C ASN A 96 -13.38 -4.22 7.11
N ASN A 97 -12.17 -4.49 6.61
CA ASN A 97 -11.43 -3.66 5.65
C ASN A 97 -10.92 -4.53 4.47
N ALA A 98 -10.07 -3.96 3.61
CA ALA A 98 -9.65 -4.55 2.34
C ALA A 98 -8.16 -4.95 2.31
N LEU A 99 -7.49 -5.16 3.45
CA LEU A 99 -6.11 -5.64 3.51
C LEU A 99 -6.05 -7.08 3.01
N ALA A 100 -5.31 -7.35 1.94
CA ALA A 100 -5.43 -8.61 1.21
C ALA A 100 -4.20 -9.51 1.26
N GLU A 101 -3.02 -8.91 1.35
CA GLU A 101 -1.73 -9.60 1.32
C GLU A 101 -0.96 -9.33 2.62
N LEU A 102 -0.04 -10.25 2.99
CA LEU A 102 0.82 -10.08 4.16
C LEU A 102 1.76 -8.86 4.01
N SER A 103 2.12 -8.50 2.77
CA SER A 103 2.88 -7.30 2.47
C SER A 103 2.15 -6.02 2.89
N ASP A 104 0.81 -5.98 2.81
CA ASP A 104 0.02 -4.78 3.12
C ASP A 104 0.03 -4.44 4.62
N VAL A 105 0.35 -5.43 5.46
CA VAL A 105 0.47 -5.28 6.92
C VAL A 105 1.94 -5.21 7.37
N ALA A 106 2.90 -5.28 6.46
CA ALA A 106 4.33 -5.18 6.79
C ALA A 106 4.70 -3.81 7.38
N SER A 107 3.99 -2.75 6.96
CA SER A 107 4.16 -1.38 7.46
C SER A 107 3.77 -1.25 8.94
N LEU A 108 2.95 -2.16 9.48
CA LEU A 108 2.57 -2.15 10.91
C LEU A 108 3.78 -2.36 11.84
N GLY A 109 4.89 -2.93 11.34
CA GLY A 109 6.12 -3.09 12.11
C GLY A 109 6.82 -1.75 12.45
N THR A 110 6.36 -0.62 11.92
CA THR A 110 6.94 0.71 12.21
C THR A 110 6.41 1.31 13.51
N PHE A 111 5.27 0.81 14.03
CA PHE A 111 4.71 1.26 15.29
C PHE A 111 5.43 0.67 16.50
N LYS A 112 6.07 1.53 17.30
CA LYS A 112 6.88 1.11 18.45
C LYS A 112 6.06 0.69 19.67
N GLU A 113 4.87 1.26 19.85
CA GLU A 113 4.02 1.07 21.05
C GLU A 113 2.71 0.33 20.76
N LEU A 114 2.54 -0.21 19.54
CA LEU A 114 1.32 -0.92 19.15
C LEU A 114 1.20 -2.25 19.91
N GLU A 115 0.24 -2.34 20.82
CA GLU A 115 0.01 -3.53 21.65
C GLU A 115 -1.25 -4.30 21.23
N HIS A 116 -2.26 -3.59 20.70
CA HIS A 116 -3.56 -4.15 20.35
C HIS A 116 -3.87 -3.94 18.87
N LEU A 117 -4.01 -5.03 18.13
CA LEU A 117 -4.34 -5.02 16.70
C LEU A 117 -5.54 -5.90 16.41
N VAL A 118 -6.48 -5.39 15.62
CA VAL A 118 -7.64 -6.16 15.16
C VAL A 118 -7.76 -6.00 13.65
N LEU A 119 -7.63 -7.09 12.90
CA LEU A 119 -7.81 -7.17 11.45
C LEU A 119 -8.88 -8.20 11.04
N ILE A 120 -9.73 -8.62 11.97
CA ILE A 120 -10.90 -9.49 11.70
C ILE A 120 -11.68 -8.98 10.48
N ASP A 121 -12.18 -9.89 9.65
CA ASP A 121 -12.91 -9.59 8.41
C ASP A 121 -12.11 -8.81 7.35
N ASN A 122 -10.78 -8.92 7.38
CA ASN A 122 -9.93 -8.59 6.23
C ASN A 122 -9.53 -9.85 5.47
N PRO A 123 -9.38 -9.82 4.13
CA PRO A 123 -8.91 -10.99 3.38
C PRO A 123 -7.54 -11.52 3.85
N VAL A 124 -6.66 -10.67 4.38
CA VAL A 124 -5.36 -11.06 4.94
C VAL A 124 -5.48 -12.05 6.11
N SER A 125 -6.56 -12.00 6.89
CA SER A 125 -6.79 -12.90 8.03
C SER A 125 -6.89 -14.38 7.66
N ARG A 126 -7.16 -14.68 6.38
CA ARG A 126 -7.28 -16.05 5.85
C ARG A 126 -5.99 -16.56 5.20
N ARG A 127 -4.93 -15.74 5.16
CA ARG A 127 -3.65 -16.11 4.56
C ARG A 127 -2.89 -17.07 5.47
N GLU A 128 -2.13 -17.97 4.86
CA GLU A 128 -1.19 -18.80 5.59
C GLU A 128 -0.15 -17.94 6.31
N HIS A 129 0.26 -18.37 7.50
CA HIS A 129 1.23 -17.67 8.35
C HIS A 129 0.84 -16.24 8.76
N TYR A 130 -0.44 -15.86 8.62
CA TYR A 130 -0.93 -14.51 8.95
C TYR A 130 -0.57 -14.09 10.39
N ARG A 131 -0.84 -14.98 11.35
CA ARG A 131 -0.66 -14.66 12.77
C ARG A 131 0.83 -14.63 13.13
N GLU A 132 1.58 -15.62 12.69
CA GLU A 132 3.02 -15.71 12.88
C GLU A 132 3.73 -14.50 12.27
N PHE A 133 3.33 -14.07 11.07
CA PHE A 133 3.90 -12.93 10.38
C PHE A 133 3.71 -11.64 11.18
N LEU A 134 2.51 -11.39 11.71
CA LEU A 134 2.25 -10.22 12.56
C LEU A 134 3.07 -10.24 13.85
N ILE A 135 3.15 -11.40 14.51
CA ILE A 135 3.90 -11.58 15.76
C ILE A 135 5.40 -11.31 15.54
N TRP A 136 5.95 -11.82 14.43
CA TRP A 136 7.34 -11.60 14.05
C TRP A 136 7.60 -10.14 13.66
N ARG A 137 6.76 -9.57 12.80
CA ARG A 137 6.96 -8.23 12.25
C ARG A 137 6.75 -7.12 13.29
N CYS A 138 5.84 -7.33 14.24
CA CYS A 138 5.45 -6.34 15.25
C CYS A 138 5.68 -6.93 16.66
N PRO A 139 6.91 -6.89 17.20
CA PRO A 139 7.23 -7.53 18.47
C PRO A 139 6.48 -6.91 19.67
N SER A 140 6.06 -5.65 19.57
CA SER A 140 5.27 -4.93 20.59
C SER A 140 3.84 -5.47 20.76
N LEU A 141 3.29 -6.20 19.79
CA LEU A 141 1.90 -6.69 19.84
C LEU A 141 1.70 -7.66 20.99
N ARG A 142 0.68 -7.43 21.81
CA ARG A 142 0.29 -8.29 22.94
C ARG A 142 -1.03 -9.01 22.67
N VAL A 143 -1.93 -8.39 21.90
CA VAL A 143 -3.23 -8.94 21.55
C VAL A 143 -3.48 -8.73 20.06
N ILE A 144 -3.78 -9.82 19.37
CA ILE A 144 -4.13 -9.84 17.94
C ILE A 144 -5.48 -10.50 17.80
N ASP A 145 -6.45 -9.83 17.18
CA ASP A 145 -7.80 -10.34 16.93
C ASP A 145 -8.47 -10.88 18.21
N PHE A 146 -8.35 -10.08 19.29
CA PHE A 146 -8.82 -10.40 20.65
C PHE A 146 -8.17 -11.63 21.31
N GLN A 147 -7.09 -12.16 20.73
CA GLN A 147 -6.33 -13.28 21.29
C GLN A 147 -4.95 -12.82 21.75
N ARG A 148 -4.61 -13.16 23.00
CA ARG A 148 -3.29 -12.84 23.59
C ARG A 148 -2.18 -13.60 22.87
N VAL A 149 -1.09 -12.90 22.54
CA VAL A 149 0.13 -13.48 21.98
C VAL A 149 0.94 -14.16 23.10
N ARG A 150 1.30 -15.42 22.89
CA ARG A 150 2.12 -16.22 23.82
C ARG A 150 3.57 -16.28 23.37
N ASP A 151 4.48 -16.50 24.32
CA ASP A 151 5.92 -16.57 24.02
C ASP A 151 6.30 -17.75 23.11
N GLN A 152 5.56 -18.86 23.20
CA GLN A 152 5.72 -20.00 22.29
C GLN A 152 5.48 -19.60 20.83
N GLU A 153 4.42 -18.82 20.57
CA GLU A 153 4.10 -18.31 19.23
C GLU A 153 5.20 -17.36 18.73
N ARG A 154 5.76 -16.54 19.63
CA ARG A 154 6.90 -15.66 19.29
C ARG A 154 8.13 -16.45 18.87
N SER A 155 8.48 -17.49 19.62
CA SER A 155 9.63 -18.33 19.26
C SER A 155 9.40 -19.04 17.92
N ALA A 156 8.20 -19.58 17.69
CA ALA A 156 7.86 -20.25 16.44
C ALA A 156 7.89 -19.29 15.23
N ALA A 157 7.31 -18.10 15.39
CA ALA A 157 7.33 -17.06 14.37
C ALA A 157 8.76 -16.61 14.03
N LYS A 158 9.62 -16.45 15.05
CA LYS A 158 11.03 -16.12 14.85
C LYS A 158 11.75 -17.20 14.03
N THR A 159 11.60 -18.48 14.40
CA THR A 159 12.22 -19.59 13.65
C THR A 159 11.68 -19.71 12.21
N LEU A 160 10.44 -19.30 11.97
CA LEU A 160 9.83 -19.36 10.64
C LEU A 160 10.41 -18.29 9.69
N PHE A 161 10.64 -17.07 10.18
CA PHE A 161 11.02 -15.92 9.34
C PHE A 161 12.50 -15.51 9.46
N GLU A 162 13.21 -15.93 10.51
CA GLU A 162 14.64 -15.67 10.73
C GLU A 162 15.44 -16.98 10.80
N LEU A 163 16.56 -16.99 10.09
CA LEU A 163 17.60 -18.02 10.19
C LEU A 163 18.44 -17.80 11.46
N ALA A 164 19.21 -18.82 11.87
CA ALA A 164 20.06 -18.74 13.05
C ALA A 164 21.08 -17.59 13.00
N ASP A 165 21.48 -17.19 11.79
CA ASP A 165 22.46 -16.11 11.54
C ASP A 165 21.81 -14.71 11.52
N GLY A 166 20.49 -14.60 11.77
CA GLY A 166 19.73 -13.35 11.72
C GLY A 166 19.31 -12.93 10.31
N GLU A 167 19.64 -13.72 9.28
CA GLU A 167 19.15 -13.51 7.93
C GLU A 167 17.67 -13.90 7.78
N LEU A 168 16.96 -13.21 6.88
CA LEU A 168 15.58 -13.51 6.55
C LEU A 168 15.47 -14.82 5.75
N THR A 169 14.53 -15.68 6.15
CA THR A 169 14.15 -16.88 5.41
C THR A 169 13.64 -16.51 4.00
N SER A 170 13.74 -17.43 3.05
CA SER A 170 13.18 -17.28 1.69
C SER A 170 11.70 -16.88 1.71
N LEU A 171 10.92 -17.43 2.65
CA LEU A 171 9.52 -17.06 2.88
C LEU A 171 9.37 -15.57 3.25
N ALA A 172 10.15 -15.09 4.22
CA ALA A 172 10.12 -13.69 4.66
C ALA A 172 10.48 -12.74 3.51
N LYS A 173 11.53 -13.07 2.73
CA LYS A 173 11.93 -12.30 1.55
C LYS A 173 10.80 -12.25 0.51
N SER A 174 10.17 -13.40 0.21
CA SER A 174 9.08 -13.46 -0.77
C SER A 174 7.83 -12.67 -0.38
N ILE A 175 7.59 -12.47 0.92
CA ILE A 175 6.47 -11.68 1.43
C ILE A 175 6.78 -10.18 1.43
N LEU A 176 8.00 -9.81 1.82
CA LEU A 176 8.42 -8.41 1.97
C LEU A 176 8.84 -7.76 0.65
N GLU A 177 9.36 -8.55 -0.29
CA GLU A 177 9.65 -8.02 -1.61
C GLU A 177 8.35 -7.52 -2.25
N PRO A 178 8.31 -6.27 -2.73
CA PRO A 178 7.17 -5.81 -3.49
C PRO A 178 7.04 -6.77 -4.67
N LYS A 179 5.91 -7.49 -4.76
CA LYS A 179 5.55 -8.17 -6.00
C LYS A 179 5.66 -7.08 -7.05
N ASN A 180 6.74 -7.11 -7.86
CA ASN A 180 6.89 -6.24 -9.01
C ASN A 180 5.53 -6.35 -9.69
N ALA A 181 4.74 -5.27 -9.61
CA ALA A 181 3.50 -5.18 -10.35
C ALA A 181 3.94 -5.58 -11.74
N LYS A 182 3.51 -6.76 -12.21
CA LYS A 182 3.95 -7.29 -13.50
C LYS A 182 3.86 -6.10 -14.42
N VAL A 183 5.01 -5.53 -14.77
CA VAL A 183 5.07 -4.49 -15.77
C VAL A 183 4.58 -5.31 -16.94
N PHE A 184 3.33 -5.09 -17.29
CA PHE A 184 2.74 -5.69 -18.45
C PHE A 184 3.54 -5.10 -19.59
N VAL A 185 4.62 -5.78 -19.94
CA VAL A 185 5.34 -5.56 -21.18
C VAL A 185 4.38 -6.13 -22.22
N PRO A 186 3.72 -5.30 -23.04
CA PRO A 186 2.86 -5.81 -24.09
C PRO A 186 3.78 -6.58 -25.05
N GLY A 187 3.77 -7.92 -25.00
CA GLY A 187 4.68 -8.72 -25.82
C GLY A 187 4.86 -10.18 -25.45
N GLU A 188 4.53 -10.62 -24.22
CA GLU A 188 4.53 -12.07 -23.93
C GLU A 188 3.23 -12.72 -24.44
N GLY A 189 3.38 -13.43 -25.55
CA GLY A 189 2.32 -14.12 -26.27
C GLY A 189 1.58 -15.12 -25.38
N VAL A 190 0.30 -14.83 -25.13
CA VAL A 190 -0.65 -15.81 -24.62
C VAL A 190 -1.05 -16.71 -25.79
N GLY A 191 -0.67 -17.98 -25.68
CA GLY A 191 -1.13 -19.05 -26.56
C GLY A 191 -2.65 -19.09 -26.64
N GLY A 192 -3.15 -19.33 -27.84
CA GLY A 192 -4.50 -18.99 -28.28
C GLY A 192 -5.65 -19.59 -27.49
N VAL A 193 -6.72 -18.79 -27.41
CA VAL A 193 -8.10 -19.28 -27.50
C VAL A 193 -8.91 -18.29 -28.34
N SER A 194 -9.57 -18.83 -29.35
CA SER A 194 -10.44 -18.19 -30.32
C SER A 194 -11.79 -17.80 -29.73
N GLY A 195 -12.34 -16.67 -30.18
CA GLY A 195 -13.74 -16.30 -29.96
C GLY A 195 -13.98 -14.80 -30.11
N GLY A 196 -14.40 -14.36 -31.29
CA GLY A 196 -14.58 -12.94 -31.62
C GLY A 196 -15.93 -12.36 -31.18
N SER A 197 -15.98 -11.04 -31.07
CA SER A 197 -17.01 -10.20 -31.71
C SER A 197 -16.61 -8.71 -31.63
N ALA A 198 -16.95 -7.99 -32.70
CA ALA A 198 -16.55 -6.63 -33.06
C ALA A 198 -17.06 -5.51 -32.14
N GLY A 199 -16.28 -4.43 -32.08
CA GLY A 199 -16.66 -3.10 -31.60
C GLY A 199 -15.57 -2.09 -31.95
N ALA A 200 -15.81 -1.29 -32.98
CA ALA A 200 -14.85 -0.37 -33.59
C ALA A 200 -14.76 0.98 -32.85
N SER A 201 -13.54 1.53 -32.70
CA SER A 201 -13.16 2.90 -33.11
C SER A 201 -11.81 3.31 -32.49
N GLY A 202 -10.83 3.65 -33.33
CA GLY A 202 -9.56 4.26 -32.90
C GLY A 202 -8.44 3.98 -33.89
N SER A 203 -8.21 4.90 -34.82
CA SER A 203 -7.15 4.84 -35.82
C SER A 203 -5.76 4.87 -35.19
N SER A 204 -5.12 3.70 -35.06
CA SER A 204 -3.69 3.58 -34.74
C SER A 204 -2.90 3.32 -36.02
N VAL A 205 -2.06 4.27 -36.39
CA VAL A 205 -0.99 4.12 -37.40
C VAL A 205 -0.20 2.83 -37.11
N PRO A 206 0.09 1.96 -38.10
CA PRO A 206 0.82 0.73 -37.84
C PRO A 206 2.28 1.08 -37.49
N THR A 207 2.65 0.92 -36.21
CA THR A 207 4.05 0.88 -35.79
C THR A 207 4.66 -0.41 -36.30
N ILE A 208 5.40 -0.32 -37.41
CA ILE A 208 6.26 -1.39 -37.91
C ILE A 208 7.23 -1.77 -36.78
N GLY A 209 7.12 -3.00 -36.29
CA GLY A 209 8.04 -3.55 -35.31
C GLY A 209 9.44 -3.65 -35.92
N LEU A 210 10.30 -2.69 -35.60
CA LEU A 210 11.70 -2.68 -36.01
C LEU A 210 12.43 -3.87 -35.35
N SER A 211 13.08 -4.70 -36.17
CA SER A 211 13.84 -5.85 -35.68
C SER A 211 15.04 -5.38 -34.83
N ALA A 212 15.53 -6.22 -33.94
CA ALA A 212 16.68 -5.89 -33.08
C ALA A 212 17.94 -5.50 -33.89
N ALA A 213 18.08 -6.03 -35.11
CA ALA A 213 19.16 -5.68 -36.03
C ALA A 213 19.01 -4.26 -36.59
N ASP A 214 17.78 -3.83 -36.88
CA ASP A 214 17.51 -2.49 -37.41
C ASP A 214 17.73 -1.42 -36.33
N GLN A 215 17.35 -1.71 -35.08
CA GLN A 215 17.62 -0.83 -33.94
C GLN A 215 19.12 -0.61 -33.70
N ALA A 216 19.94 -1.64 -33.93
CA ALA A 216 21.39 -1.54 -33.80
C ALA A 216 21.99 -0.62 -34.89
N LYS A 217 21.56 -0.79 -36.15
CA LYS A 217 21.99 0.07 -37.27
C LYS A 217 21.59 1.53 -37.08
N ILE A 218 20.39 1.78 -36.59
CA ILE A 218 19.92 3.15 -36.30
C ILE A 218 20.75 3.79 -35.19
N ARG A 219 21.06 3.05 -34.11
CA ARG A 219 21.92 3.55 -33.02
C ARG A 219 23.33 3.86 -33.51
N GLU A 220 23.86 3.04 -34.40
CA GLU A 220 25.17 3.26 -35.01
C GLU A 220 25.17 4.48 -35.94
N ALA A 221 24.13 4.64 -36.77
CA ALA A 221 23.97 5.80 -37.66
C ALA A 221 23.84 7.12 -36.89
N ILE A 222 23.11 7.13 -35.77
CA ILE A 222 23.01 8.30 -34.88
C ILE A 222 24.36 8.62 -34.23
N LYS A 223 25.10 7.60 -33.80
CA LYS A 223 26.42 7.78 -33.17
C LYS A 223 27.46 8.33 -34.14
N ASN A 224 27.33 8.01 -35.43
CA ASN A 224 28.26 8.43 -36.48
C ASN A 224 27.86 9.76 -37.17
N ALA A 225 26.70 10.34 -36.85
CA ALA A 225 26.26 11.61 -37.41
C ALA A 225 27.15 12.76 -36.91
N LYS A 226 27.65 13.58 -37.84
CA LYS A 226 28.60 14.68 -37.56
C LYS A 226 27.92 16.05 -37.50
N SER A 227 26.64 16.14 -37.84
CA SER A 227 25.86 17.37 -37.80
C SER A 227 24.42 17.16 -37.30
N LEU A 228 23.84 18.20 -36.72
CA LEU A 228 22.44 18.20 -36.26
C LEU A 228 21.44 18.01 -37.41
N GLU A 229 21.81 18.42 -38.62
CA GLU A 229 20.98 18.22 -39.82
C GLU A 229 20.91 16.74 -40.23
N GLU A 230 22.00 15.98 -40.06
CA GLU A 230 22.02 14.54 -40.30
C GLU A 230 21.14 13.78 -39.31
N VAL A 231 21.16 14.17 -38.03
CA VAL A 231 20.29 13.59 -37.00
C VAL A 231 18.81 13.86 -37.32
N ALA A 232 18.46 15.10 -37.69
CA ALA A 232 17.10 15.46 -38.08
C ALA A 232 16.61 14.72 -39.34
N LYS A 233 17.52 14.43 -40.28
CA LYS A 233 17.22 13.62 -41.47
C LYS A 233 16.95 12.17 -41.11
N LEU A 234 17.74 11.57 -40.21
CA LEU A 234 17.54 10.20 -39.72
C LEU A 234 16.22 10.05 -38.96
N GLU A 235 15.86 11.03 -38.12
CA GLU A 235 14.55 11.06 -37.43
C GLU A 235 13.37 11.12 -38.41
N ARG A 236 13.51 11.92 -39.48
CA ARG A 236 12.47 12.03 -40.52
C ARG A 236 12.33 10.73 -41.32
N MET A 237 13.43 10.03 -41.61
CA MET A 237 13.41 8.71 -42.26
C MET A 237 12.77 7.65 -41.38
N LEU A 238 13.07 7.66 -40.07
CA LEU A 238 12.46 6.76 -39.10
C LEU A 238 10.95 6.96 -39.01
N ARG A 239 10.50 8.22 -39.00
CA ARG A 239 9.08 8.57 -38.97
C ARG A 239 8.35 8.18 -40.28
N ALA A 240 9.08 8.14 -41.40
CA ALA A 240 8.59 7.68 -42.70
C ALA A 240 8.71 6.14 -42.87
N GLY A 241 9.13 5.41 -41.84
CA GLY A 241 9.26 3.95 -41.87
C GLY A 241 10.39 3.41 -42.76
N HIS A 242 11.33 4.27 -43.17
CA HIS A 242 12.50 3.86 -43.95
C HIS A 242 13.67 3.58 -43.02
N ILE A 243 14.14 2.33 -43.01
CA ILE A 243 15.30 1.89 -42.25
C ILE A 243 16.55 2.22 -43.09
N PRO A 244 17.55 2.94 -42.53
CA PRO A 244 18.82 3.23 -43.20
C PRO A 244 19.73 2.00 -43.34
#